data_AF-A0A0H5QP12-F1
#
_entry.id   AF-A0A0H5QP12-F1
#
_cell.length_a   1.000
_cell.length_b   1.000
_cell.length_c   1.000
_cell.angle_alpha   90.00
_cell.angle_beta   90.00
_cell.angle_gamma   90.00
#
_symmetry.space_group_name_H-M   'P 1'
#
loop_
_entity.id
_entity.type
_entity.pdbx_description
1 polymer ?
#
loop_
_entity_poly.entity_id
_entity_poly.type
_entity_poly.pdbx_seq_one_letter_code
_entity_poly.pdbx_strand_id
1 'polypeptide(L)'
;DLQKPLILFVDSDIALDKFAIAHLVYEMASRPFCEALTGLITIDSDGLLSLIQNCEYIESQALHRGTESMMGGISCLPGALAMIRFESLRLVAREYFAQLPSSNAVSFAKRSLGEDRYLTALLLESHPRSHRVGF
;
A
#
# COMPACT_ATOMS: atom_id res chain seq x y z
N ASP A 1 -23.67 15.50 -0.47
CA ASP A 1 -22.63 14.69 0.19
C ASP A 1 -21.25 15.28 -0.07
N LEU A 2 -20.49 15.57 0.98
CA LEU A 2 -19.08 15.92 0.84
C LEU A 2 -18.31 14.65 0.45
N GLN A 3 -17.63 14.67 -0.70
CA GLN A 3 -16.66 13.64 -1.02
C GLN A 3 -15.60 13.63 0.08
N LYS A 4 -15.46 12.49 0.76
CA LYS A 4 -14.45 12.33 1.80
C LYS A 4 -13.07 12.17 1.15
N PRO A 5 -12.01 12.62 1.81
CA PRO A 5 -10.69 12.70 1.20
C PRO A 5 -10.09 11.31 0.96
N LEU A 6 -9.22 11.25 -0.04
CA LEU A 6 -8.25 10.16 -0.23
C LEU A 6 -6.91 10.61 0.37
N ILE A 7 -6.21 9.68 0.99
CA ILE A 7 -4.91 9.90 1.62
C ILE A 7 -3.86 9.21 0.75
N LEU A 8 -2.83 9.94 0.34
CA LEU A 8 -1.69 9.40 -0.40
C LEU A 8 -0.48 9.31 0.54
N PHE A 9 0.04 8.10 0.70
CA PHE A 9 1.35 7.83 1.28
C PHE A 9 2.37 7.77 0.16
N VAL A 10 3.46 8.50 0.33
CA VAL A 10 4.56 8.58 -0.62
C VAL A 10 5.84 8.84 0.16
N ASP A 11 6.92 8.14 -0.20
CA ASP A 11 8.22 8.40 0.41
C ASP A 11 8.78 9.74 -0.08
N SER A 12 9.60 10.37 0.75
CA SER A 12 10.11 11.72 0.48
C SER A 12 11.07 11.80 -0.72
N ASP A 13 11.62 10.67 -1.15
CA ASP A 13 12.56 10.52 -2.26
C ASP A 13 11.90 10.00 -3.55
N ILE A 14 10.57 9.88 -3.59
CA ILE A 14 9.83 9.42 -4.77
C ILE A 14 9.52 10.59 -5.71
N ALA A 15 9.87 10.41 -6.98
CA ALA A 15 9.37 11.23 -8.08
C ALA A 15 8.10 10.59 -8.66
N LEU A 16 6.99 11.32 -8.63
CA LEU A 16 5.72 10.84 -9.19
C LEU A 16 5.66 11.08 -10.70
N ASP A 17 5.22 10.05 -11.44
CA ASP A 17 4.79 10.25 -12.82
C ASP A 17 3.69 11.32 -12.90
N LYS A 18 3.70 12.11 -13.97
CA LYS A 18 2.74 13.18 -14.25
C LYS A 18 1.28 12.76 -14.01
N PHE A 19 0.94 11.51 -14.32
CA PHE A 19 -0.42 10.99 -14.24
C PHE A 19 -0.66 10.06 -13.06
N ALA A 20 0.35 9.78 -12.23
CA ALA A 20 0.26 8.83 -11.12
C ALA A 20 -0.94 9.13 -10.21
N ILE A 21 -1.05 10.35 -9.69
CA ILE A 21 -2.15 10.75 -8.80
C ILE A 21 -3.50 10.65 -9.52
N ALA A 22 -3.58 11.09 -10.77
CA ALA A 22 -4.82 11.07 -11.54
C ALA A 22 -5.33 9.63 -11.75
N HIS A 23 -4.43 8.69 -12.06
CA HIS A 23 -4.77 7.27 -12.20
C HIS A 23 -5.20 6.64 -10.88
N LEU A 24 -4.48 6.90 -9.78
CA LEU A 24 -4.84 6.37 -8.46
C LEU A 24 -6.23 6.89 -8.03
N VAL A 25 -6.50 8.19 -8.22
CA VAL A 25 -7.82 8.78 -7.92
C VAL A 25 -8.90 8.20 -8.82
N TYR A 26 -8.63 8.01 -10.11
CA TYR A 26 -9.57 7.41 -11.05
C TYR A 26 -9.95 5.99 -10.63
N GLU A 27 -8.97 5.15 -10.28
CA GLU A 27 -9.20 3.78 -9.81
C GLU A 27 -9.98 3.76 -8.48
N MET A 28 -9.65 4.65 -7.55
CA MET A 28 -10.41 4.80 -6.31
C MET A 28 -11.84 5.29 -6.57
N ALA A 29 -12.07 6.14 -7.56
CA ALA A 29 -13.42 6.61 -7.90
C ALA A 29 -14.24 5.55 -8.64
N SER A 30 -13.62 4.79 -9.55
CA SER A 30 -14.26 3.75 -10.35
C SER A 30 -14.64 2.51 -9.53
N ARG A 31 -13.94 2.26 -8.41
CA ARG A 31 -14.17 1.14 -7.49
C ARG A 31 -14.61 1.65 -6.10
N PRO A 32 -15.91 1.93 -5.87
CA PRO A 32 -16.40 2.46 -4.58
C PRO A 32 -16.06 1.60 -3.37
N PHE A 33 -15.93 0.28 -3.55
CA PHE A 33 -15.57 -0.67 -2.50
C PHE A 33 -14.07 -0.85 -2.29
N CYS A 34 -13.23 -0.28 -3.17
CA CYS A 34 -11.79 -0.26 -2.99
C CYS A 34 -11.45 0.73 -1.87
N GLU A 35 -10.79 0.25 -0.83
CA GLU A 35 -10.40 1.00 0.35
C GLU A 35 -8.96 1.50 0.27
N ALA A 36 -8.10 0.73 -0.37
CA ALA A 36 -6.72 1.11 -0.59
C ALA A 36 -6.15 0.44 -1.84
N LEU A 37 -5.27 1.15 -2.54
CA LEU A 37 -4.52 0.60 -3.66
C LEU A 37 -3.11 1.19 -3.76
N THR A 38 -2.26 0.53 -4.52
CA THR A 38 -0.89 0.96 -4.81
C THR A 38 -0.67 1.07 -6.32
N GLY A 39 0.32 1.86 -6.72
CA GLY A 39 0.80 1.89 -8.10
C GLY A 39 2.04 1.03 -8.33
N LEU A 40 2.63 1.19 -9.51
CA LEU A 40 3.95 0.67 -9.85
C LEU A 40 5.04 1.64 -9.35
N ILE A 41 6.10 1.07 -8.80
CA ILE A 41 7.31 1.77 -8.37
C ILE A 41 8.48 1.18 -9.15
N THR A 42 9.32 2.06 -9.69
CA THR A 42 10.54 1.71 -10.42
C THR A 42 11.68 2.57 -9.94
N ILE A 43 12.90 2.06 -10.07
CA ILE A 43 14.10 2.82 -9.83
C ILE A 43 14.53 3.49 -11.13
N ASP A 44 14.66 4.81 -11.10
CA ASP A 44 15.20 5.63 -12.18
C ASP A 44 16.68 5.91 -11.91
N SER A 45 17.52 4.88 -12.07
CA SER A 45 18.97 5.05 -12.03
C SER A 45 19.67 4.01 -12.90
N ASP A 46 20.84 4.39 -13.41
CA ASP A 46 21.68 3.52 -14.22
C ASP A 46 22.50 2.55 -13.36
N GLY A 47 22.73 1.34 -13.90
CA GLY A 47 23.66 0.38 -13.32
C GLY A 47 23.07 -1.02 -13.15
N LEU A 48 23.95 -2.00 -12.94
CA LEU A 48 23.55 -3.41 -12.81
C LEU A 48 22.64 -3.64 -11.60
N LEU A 49 22.92 -3.00 -10.46
CA LEU A 49 22.11 -3.14 -9.25
C LEU A 49 20.70 -2.57 -9.44
N SER A 50 20.58 -1.40 -10.08
CA SER A 50 19.29 -0.79 -10.38
C SER A 50 18.47 -1.64 -11.36
N LEU A 51 19.12 -2.27 -12.35
CA LEU A 51 18.47 -3.21 -13.24
C LEU A 51 17.96 -4.45 -12.48
N ILE A 52 18.78 -5.06 -11.63
CA ILE A 52 18.40 -6.21 -10.80
C ILE A 52 17.21 -5.83 -9.90
N GLN A 53 17.29 -4.66 -9.25
CA GLN A 53 16.23 -4.20 -8.36
C GLN A 53 14.91 -3.93 -9.10
N ASN A 54 14.97 -3.37 -10.32
CA ASN A 54 13.79 -3.21 -11.17
C ASN A 54 13.19 -4.56 -11.58
N CYS A 55 14.02 -5.58 -11.88
CA CYS A 55 13.53 -6.93 -12.14
C CYS A 55 12.81 -7.52 -10.91
N GLU A 56 13.38 -7.36 -9.71
CA GLU A 56 12.72 -7.78 -8.46
C GLU A 56 11.41 -7.02 -8.22
N TYR A 57 11.36 -5.73 -8.56
CA TYR A 57 10.15 -4.93 -8.47
C TYR A 57 9.06 -5.42 -9.42
N ILE A 58 9.40 -5.76 -10.66
CA ILE A 58 8.44 -6.34 -11.61
C ILE A 58 7.90 -7.66 -11.08
N GLU A 59 8.76 -8.55 -10.58
CA GLU A 59 8.34 -9.82 -10.00
C GLU A 59 7.40 -9.60 -8.81
N SER A 60 7.79 -8.74 -7.87
CA SER A 60 7.07 -8.55 -6.62
C SER A 60 5.76 -7.78 -6.81
N GLN A 61 5.76 -6.75 -7.67
CA GLN A 61 4.62 -5.87 -7.88
C GLN A 61 3.66 -6.43 -8.94
N ALA A 62 4.16 -6.75 -10.14
CA ALA A 62 3.29 -7.16 -11.24
C ALA A 62 2.85 -8.63 -11.12
N LEU A 63 3.77 -9.54 -10.73
CA LEU A 63 3.44 -10.96 -10.66
C LEU A 63 2.81 -11.32 -9.31
N HIS A 64 3.55 -11.13 -8.21
CA HIS A 64 3.07 -11.54 -6.89
C HIS A 64 1.88 -10.71 -6.43
N ARG A 65 2.02 -9.39 -6.27
CA ARG A 65 0.92 -8.53 -5.80
C ARG A 65 -0.24 -8.46 -6.80
N GLY A 66 0.04 -8.48 -8.10
CA GLY A 66 -1.00 -8.61 -9.12
C GLY A 66 -1.84 -9.88 -8.94
N THR A 67 -1.20 -11.03 -8.75
CA THR A 67 -1.90 -12.30 -8.51
C THR A 67 -2.66 -12.30 -7.19
N GLU A 68 -2.06 -11.79 -6.10
CA GLU A 68 -2.74 -11.65 -4.82
C GLU A 68 -4.01 -10.78 -4.96
N SER A 69 -3.91 -9.62 -5.63
CA SER A 69 -5.03 -8.69 -5.86
C SER A 69 -6.18 -9.39 -6.60
N MET A 70 -5.85 -10.22 -7.59
CA MET A 70 -6.81 -11.09 -8.28
C MET A 70 -7.44 -12.16 -7.37
N MET A 71 -6.73 -12.61 -6.35
CA MET A 71 -7.24 -13.55 -5.33
C MET A 71 -8.04 -12.87 -4.21
N GLY A 72 -8.11 -11.53 -4.18
CA GLY A 72 -9.00 -10.79 -3.28
C GLY A 72 -8.34 -10.05 -2.13
N GLY A 73 -7.02 -9.91 -2.11
CA GLY A 73 -6.30 -9.10 -1.14
C GLY A 73 -4.85 -8.89 -1.56
N ILE A 74 -4.02 -8.28 -0.73
CA ILE A 74 -2.57 -8.19 -0.96
C ILE A 74 -1.83 -8.37 0.35
N SER A 75 -0.61 -8.92 0.28
CA SER A 75 0.23 -9.11 1.46
C SER A 75 0.88 -7.82 1.95
N CYS A 76 0.99 -6.80 1.07
CA CYS A 76 1.62 -5.52 1.38
C CYS A 76 1.15 -4.41 0.42
N LEU A 77 0.62 -3.31 0.96
CA LEU A 77 0.60 -2.00 0.34
C LEU A 77 1.96 -1.34 0.61
N PRO A 78 2.80 -1.06 -0.39
CA PRO A 78 4.08 -0.40 -0.16
C PRO A 78 3.87 1.06 0.31
N GLY A 79 4.56 1.46 1.38
CA GLY A 79 4.51 2.81 1.93
C GLY A 79 5.00 3.89 0.95
N ALA A 80 5.89 3.49 0.03
CA ALA A 80 6.43 4.35 -1.02
C ALA A 80 5.38 4.91 -2.00
N LEU A 81 4.24 4.22 -2.20
CA LEU A 81 3.15 4.72 -3.04
C LEU A 81 1.83 3.99 -2.74
N ALA A 82 1.05 4.49 -1.79
CA ALA A 82 -0.27 3.90 -1.47
C ALA A 82 -1.35 4.97 -1.32
N MET A 83 -2.50 4.75 -1.95
CA MET A 83 -3.69 5.61 -1.81
C MET A 83 -4.75 4.89 -0.98
N ILE A 84 -5.22 5.52 0.09
CA ILE A 84 -6.13 4.93 1.08
C ILE A 84 -7.33 5.85 1.30
N ARG A 85 -8.54 5.30 1.39
CA ARG A 85 -9.72 6.07 1.82
C ARG A 85 -9.56 6.52 3.25
N PHE A 86 -9.89 7.77 3.53
CA PHE A 86 -9.82 8.33 4.87
C PHE A 86 -10.60 7.49 5.90
N GLU A 87 -11.77 6.98 5.54
CA GLU A 87 -12.58 6.19 6.47
C GLU A 87 -11.93 4.87 6.85
N SER A 88 -11.34 4.18 5.88
CA SER A 88 -10.63 2.92 6.10
C SER A 88 -9.42 3.14 7.00
N LEU A 89 -8.61 4.18 6.72
CA LEU A 89 -7.50 4.52 7.61
C LEU A 89 -8.00 4.89 9.01
N ARG A 90 -9.08 5.67 9.12
CA ARG A 90 -9.64 6.07 10.42
C ARG A 90 -10.04 4.89 11.29
N LEU A 91 -10.54 3.80 10.71
CA LEU A 91 -10.92 2.58 11.45
C LEU A 91 -9.71 1.92 12.12
N VAL A 92 -8.56 1.94 11.46
CA VAL A 92 -7.34 1.26 11.95
C VAL A 92 -6.35 2.21 12.62
N ALA A 93 -6.52 3.54 12.46
CA ALA A 93 -5.58 4.57 12.89
C ALA A 93 -5.19 4.46 14.37
N ARG A 94 -6.15 4.12 15.25
CA ARG A 94 -5.86 4.01 16.68
C ARG A 94 -4.83 2.93 16.97
N GLU A 95 -4.93 1.78 16.32
CA GLU A 95 -3.99 0.66 16.52
C GLU A 95 -2.68 0.92 15.77
N TYR A 96 -2.81 1.37 14.51
CA TYR A 96 -1.68 1.63 13.64
C TYR A 96 -0.71 2.67 14.22
N PHE A 97 -1.24 3.79 14.73
CA PHE A 97 -0.43 4.87 15.32
C PHE A 97 -0.20 4.72 16.84
N ALA A 98 -0.56 3.60 17.46
CA ALA A 98 -0.53 3.45 18.91
C ALA A 98 0.89 3.49 19.53
N GLN A 99 1.96 3.49 18.72
CA GLN A 99 3.37 3.45 19.16
C GLN A 99 3.60 2.43 20.29
N LEU A 100 2.94 1.28 20.20
CA LEU A 100 2.98 0.28 21.26
C LEU A 100 4.39 -0.27 21.43
N PRO A 101 4.92 -0.35 22.66
CA PRO A 101 6.25 -0.91 22.88
C PRO A 101 6.31 -2.35 22.38
N SER A 102 7.39 -2.67 21.68
CA SER A 102 7.62 -4.01 21.15
C SER A 102 8.10 -4.91 22.28
N SER A 103 7.28 -5.88 22.69
CA SER A 103 7.60 -6.79 23.79
C SER A 103 8.63 -7.86 23.43
N ASN A 104 8.84 -8.11 22.13
CA ASN A 104 9.85 -9.05 21.62
C ASN A 104 10.28 -8.70 20.18
N ALA A 105 11.28 -9.41 19.67
CA ALA A 105 11.84 -9.20 18.33
C ALA A 105 10.82 -9.39 17.19
N VAL A 106 9.85 -10.29 17.36
CA VAL A 106 8.79 -10.52 16.35
C VAL A 106 7.83 -9.34 16.29
N SER A 107 7.41 -8.82 17.44
CA SER A 107 6.56 -7.63 17.53
C SER A 107 7.25 -6.41 16.95
N PHE A 108 8.56 -6.26 17.20
CA PHE A 108 9.37 -5.20 16.61
C PHE A 108 9.48 -5.35 15.09
N ALA A 109 9.80 -6.55 14.60
CA ALA A 109 9.90 -6.81 13.16
C ALA A 109 8.56 -6.52 12.45
N LYS A 110 7.43 -6.88 13.07
CA LYS A 110 6.10 -6.60 12.51
C LYS A 110 5.76 -5.10 12.47
N ARG A 111 5.98 -4.39 13.58
CA ARG A 111 5.48 -3.01 13.75
C ARG A 111 6.45 -1.93 13.28
N SER A 112 7.75 -2.21 13.27
CA SER A 112 8.78 -1.22 12.97
C SER A 112 9.53 -1.50 11.68
N LEU A 113 9.75 -2.77 11.30
CA LEU A 113 10.42 -3.13 10.04
C LEU A 113 9.44 -3.49 8.92
N GLY A 114 8.28 -4.04 9.28
CA GLY A 114 7.21 -4.46 8.37
C GLY A 114 5.95 -3.62 8.52
N GLU A 115 6.09 -2.35 8.86
CA GLU A 115 4.99 -1.44 9.18
C GLU A 115 3.92 -1.39 8.08
N ASP A 116 4.32 -1.25 6.82
CA ASP A 116 3.46 -1.34 5.64
C ASP A 116 2.58 -2.61 5.59
N ARG A 117 3.20 -3.76 5.87
CA ARG A 117 2.51 -5.06 5.95
C ARG A 117 1.54 -5.10 7.12
N TYR A 118 1.94 -4.47 8.24
CA TYR A 118 1.08 -4.35 9.40
C TYR A 118 -0.14 -3.47 9.12
N LEU A 119 0.02 -2.31 8.47
CA LEU A 119 -1.10 -1.49 8.01
C LEU A 119 -2.03 -2.27 7.07
N THR A 120 -1.44 -3.00 6.12
CA THR A 120 -2.19 -3.83 5.16
C THR A 120 -3.01 -4.91 5.87
N ALA A 121 -2.41 -5.59 6.84
CA ALA A 121 -3.09 -6.59 7.65
C ALA A 121 -4.26 -5.99 8.44
N LEU A 122 -4.06 -4.83 9.10
CA LEU A 122 -5.13 -4.15 9.82
C LEU A 122 -6.29 -3.75 8.90
N LEU A 123 -6.00 -3.26 7.69
CA LEU A 123 -7.03 -2.92 6.71
C LEU A 123 -7.83 -4.14 6.27
N LEU A 124 -7.17 -5.27 6.00
CA LEU A 124 -7.81 -6.52 5.62
C LEU A 124 -8.66 -7.11 6.76
N GLU A 125 -8.14 -7.11 7.98
CA GLU A 125 -8.84 -7.60 9.19
C GLU A 125 -10.03 -6.74 9.58
N SER A 126 -10.03 -5.43 9.26
CA SER A 126 -11.13 -4.53 9.60
C SER A 126 -12.47 -4.88 8.95
N HIS A 127 -12.48 -5.63 7.84
CA HIS A 127 -13.70 -6.08 7.18
C HIS A 127 -13.48 -7.32 6.30
N PRO A 128 -14.35 -8.35 6.35
CA PRO A 128 -14.09 -9.66 5.74
C PRO A 128 -14.27 -9.71 4.21
N ARG A 129 -14.58 -8.59 3.56
CA ARG A 129 -14.87 -8.56 2.12
C ARG A 129 -13.59 -8.52 1.28
N SER A 130 -13.52 -9.38 0.27
CA SER A 130 -12.42 -9.45 -0.70
C SER A 130 -12.37 -8.26 -1.68
N HIS A 131 -11.22 -8.06 -2.32
CA HIS A 131 -10.92 -7.05 -3.35
C HIS A 131 -11.04 -5.58 -2.89
N ARG A 132 -10.99 -5.34 -1.58
CA ARG A 132 -10.99 -3.99 -1.01
C ARG A 132 -9.61 -3.35 -1.00
N VAL A 133 -8.56 -4.14 -0.83
CA VAL A 133 -7.18 -3.66 -0.76
C VAL A 133 -6.42 -4.37 -1.88
N GLY A 134 -5.76 -3.62 -2.76
CA GLY A 134 -5.24 -4.21 -3.99
C GLY A 134 -4.10 -3.46 -4.66
N PHE A 135 -3.67 -4.07 -5.76
CA PHE A 135 -2.83 -3.47 -6.79
C PHE A 135 -3.72 -2.90 -7.90
#